data_AF-A0A6N9RE58-F1
#
_entry.id   AF-A0A6N9RE58-F1
#
_cell.length_a   1.000
_cell.length_b   1.000
_cell.length_c   1.000
_cell.angle_alpha   90.00
_cell.angle_beta   90.00
_cell.angle_gamma   90.00
#
_symmetry.space_group_name_H-M   'P 1'
#
loop_
_entity.id
_entity.type
_entity.pdbx_description
1 polymer ?
#
loop_
_entity_poly.entity_id
_entity_poly.type
_entity_poly.pdbx_seq_one_letter_code
_entity_poly.pdbx_strand_id
1 'polypeptide(L)'
;MTARSQISSGALNLRVEESSPGLFCWIVTQLSAQEQTGEVCIDASDHPYPSREAAMSVGTACLKAYKAAAEGLLSMLPSRPTAPF
;
A
#
# COMPACT_ATOMS: atom_id res chain seq x y z
N MET A 1 12.21 -10.51 -9.33
CA MET A 1 12.41 -10.38 -7.87
C MET A 1 11.30 -9.50 -7.32
N THR A 2 10.22 -10.07 -6.81
CA THR A 2 9.12 -9.31 -6.18
C THR A 2 9.48 -9.16 -4.70
N ALA A 3 10.06 -8.02 -4.34
CA ALA A 3 10.34 -7.69 -2.96
C ALA A 3 9.00 -7.49 -2.23
N ARG A 4 8.62 -8.45 -1.38
CA ARG A 4 7.54 -8.27 -0.40
C ARG A 4 8.08 -7.32 0.66
N SER A 5 8.07 -6.03 0.37
CA SER A 5 8.35 -4.99 1.36
C SER A 5 7.38 -5.21 2.52
N GLN A 6 7.94 -5.51 3.69
CA GLN A 6 7.17 -5.62 4.92
C GLN A 6 6.32 -4.36 5.06
N ILE A 7 5.01 -4.53 5.04
CA ILE A 7 4.05 -3.45 5.25
C ILE A 7 4.27 -3.01 6.70
N SER A 8 4.99 -1.92 6.89
CA SER A 8 5.22 -1.34 8.22
C SER A 8 3.94 -0.66 8.69
N SER A 9 3.81 -0.31 9.97
CA SER A 9 2.62 0.41 10.49
C SER A 9 2.54 1.88 10.02
N GLY A 10 3.16 2.22 8.89
CA GLY A 10 3.17 3.55 8.29
C GLY A 10 1.91 3.81 7.45
N ALA A 11 1.50 5.07 7.37
CA ALA A 11 0.32 5.48 6.63
C ALA A 11 0.45 5.11 5.13
N LEU A 12 -0.44 4.23 4.68
CA LEU A 12 -0.59 3.87 3.26
C LEU A 12 -1.34 4.97 2.52
N ASN A 13 -0.79 5.40 1.40
CA ASN A 13 -1.32 6.43 0.51
C ASN A 13 -1.54 5.88 -0.91
N LEU A 14 -2.48 6.48 -1.62
CA LEU A 14 -2.74 6.18 -3.03
C LEU A 14 -2.42 7.42 -3.87
N ARG A 15 -1.60 7.22 -4.90
CA ARG A 15 -1.31 8.19 -5.95
C ARG A 15 -1.84 7.68 -7.28
N VAL A 16 -2.25 8.59 -8.14
CA VAL A 16 -2.59 8.28 -9.54
C VAL A 16 -1.75 9.19 -10.41
N GLU A 17 -0.96 8.60 -11.28
CA GLU A 17 -0.08 9.30 -12.20
C GLU A 17 -0.50 9.05 -13.64
N GLU A 18 -0.33 10.05 -14.50
CA GLU A 18 -0.50 9.89 -15.93
C GLU A 18 0.81 9.38 -16.53
N SER A 19 0.82 8.11 -16.98
CA SER A 19 2.02 7.51 -17.61
C SER A 19 2.16 7.89 -19.08
N SER A 20 1.06 8.24 -19.73
CA SER A 20 0.98 8.69 -21.12
C SER A 20 -0.31 9.48 -21.31
N PRO A 21 -0.44 10.34 -22.34
CA PRO A 21 -1.62 11.17 -22.51
C PRO A 21 -2.92 10.35 -22.50
N GLY A 22 -3.78 10.58 -21.50
CA GLY A 22 -5.04 9.84 -21.34
C GLY A 22 -4.92 8.43 -20.76
N LEU A 23 -3.74 8.05 -20.28
CA LEU A 23 -3.45 6.75 -19.65
C LEU A 23 -2.92 6.94 -18.23
N PHE A 24 -3.68 6.45 -17.26
CA PHE A 24 -3.46 6.66 -15.83
C PHE A 24 -3.11 5.36 -15.12
N CYS A 25 -2.09 5.41 -14.28
CA CYS A 25 -1.66 4.30 -13.43
C CYS A 25 -1.88 4.67 -11.97
N TRP A 26 -2.32 3.71 -11.16
CA TRP A 26 -2.42 3.91 -9.72
C TRP A 26 -1.19 3.32 -9.02
N ILE A 27 -0.77 3.94 -7.93
CA ILE A 27 0.42 3.57 -7.16
C ILE A 27 0.08 3.68 -5.68
N VAL A 28 0.26 2.59 -4.94
CA VAL A 28 0.14 2.56 -3.49
C VAL A 28 1.52 2.78 -2.90
N THR A 29 1.67 3.85 -2.11
CA THR A 29 2.90 4.17 -1.39
C THR A 29 2.71 4.02 0.12
N GLN A 30 3.81 3.80 0.83
CA GLN A 30 3.87 3.81 2.28
C GLN A 30 4.86 4.87 2.74
N LEU A 31 4.45 5.69 3.70
CA LEU A 31 5.38 6.56 4.42
C LEU A 31 6.24 5.71 5.36
N SER A 32 7.56 5.75 5.17
CA SER A 32 8.49 5.12 6.09
C SER A 32 8.51 5.88 7.42
N ALA A 33 8.49 5.15 8.53
CA ALA A 33 8.59 5.73 9.87
C ALA A 33 9.99 6.34 10.17
N GLN A 34 10.97 6.08 9.31
CA GLN A 34 12.30 6.65 9.41
C GLN A 34 12.32 7.91 8.55
N GLU A 35 12.32 9.08 9.19
CA GLU A 35 12.18 10.43 8.60
C GLU A 35 13.21 10.80 7.50
N GLN A 36 14.15 9.91 7.21
CA GLN A 36 15.17 10.06 6.15
C GLN A 36 14.95 9.18 4.92
N THR A 37 13.96 8.28 4.92
CA THR A 37 13.62 7.45 3.75
C THR A 37 12.26 7.89 3.25
N GLY A 38 12.20 8.43 2.03
CA GLY A 38 10.96 8.94 1.41
C GLY A 38 9.85 7.89 1.25
N GLU A 39 8.76 8.30 0.59
CA GLU A 39 7.64 7.40 0.26
C GLU A 39 8.16 6.15 -0.48
N VAL A 40 7.83 4.96 0.04
CA VAL A 40 8.19 3.67 -0.57
C VAL A 40 7.01 3.18 -1.41
N CYS A 41 7.25 2.81 -2.66
CA CYS A 41 6.24 2.14 -3.49
C CYS A 41 6.00 0.73 -2.97
N ILE A 42 4.75 0.43 -2.61
CA ILE A 42 4.32 -0.89 -2.13
C ILE A 42 3.76 -1.69 -3.29
N ASP A 43 2.96 -1.06 -4.13
CA ASP A 43 2.30 -1.70 -5.25
C ASP A 43 1.90 -0.67 -6.31
N ALA A 44 1.70 -1.12 -7.54
CA ALA A 44 1.27 -0.27 -8.64
C ALA A 44 0.44 -1.05 -9.64
N SER A 45 -0.37 -0.35 -10.42
CA SER A 45 -1.15 -0.95 -11.49
C SER A 45 -0.24 -1.62 -12.53
N ASP A 46 -0.55 -2.87 -12.86
CA ASP A 46 0.12 -3.64 -13.91
C ASP A 46 -0.13 -3.06 -15.33
N HIS A 47 -1.30 -2.44 -15.52
CA HIS A 47 -1.69 -1.81 -16.78
C HIS A 47 -2.28 -0.41 -16.56
N PRO A 48 -2.14 0.48 -17.55
CA PRO A 48 -2.75 1.79 -17.52
C PRO A 48 -4.28 1.73 -17.73
N TYR A 49 -4.97 2.70 -17.14
CA TYR A 49 -6.41 2.89 -17.26
C TYR A 49 -6.71 4.07 -18.18
N PRO A 50 -7.82 4.03 -18.93
CA PRO A 50 -8.21 5.11 -19.86
C PRO A 50 -8.75 6.37 -19.15
N SER A 51 -8.89 6.36 -17.83
CA SER A 51 -9.35 7.50 -17.05
C SER A 51 -8.76 7.51 -15.64
N ARG A 52 -8.53 8.73 -15.13
CA ARG A 52 -8.06 8.94 -13.76
C ARG A 52 -9.03 8.37 -12.72
N GLU A 53 -10.32 8.45 -12.99
CA GLU A 53 -11.38 7.94 -12.12
C GLU A 53 -11.35 6.41 -12.04
N ALA A 54 -11.14 5.71 -13.16
CA ALA A 54 -11.00 4.26 -13.17
C ALA A 54 -9.76 3.82 -12.36
N ALA A 55 -8.61 4.47 -12.60
CA ALA A 55 -7.39 4.20 -11.83
C ALA A 55 -7.59 4.47 -10.33
N MET A 56 -8.25 5.58 -9.98
CA MET A 56 -8.51 5.94 -8.58
C MET A 56 -9.48 4.96 -7.90
N SER A 57 -10.52 4.51 -8.60
CA SER A 57 -11.50 3.54 -8.07
C SER A 57 -10.83 2.21 -7.73
N VAL A 58 -10.07 1.64 -8.68
CA VAL A 58 -9.34 0.38 -8.47
C VAL A 58 -8.25 0.55 -7.41
N GLY A 59 -7.45 1.61 -7.52
CA GLY A 59 -6.41 1.92 -6.55
C GLY A 59 -6.94 2.09 -5.12
N THR A 60 -8.15 2.66 -4.96
CA THR A 60 -8.80 2.80 -3.65
C THR A 60 -9.23 1.45 -3.09
N ALA A 61 -9.75 0.55 -3.95
CA ALA A 61 -10.07 -0.81 -3.54
C ALA A 61 -8.81 -1.57 -3.09
N CYS A 62 -7.71 -1.46 -3.85
CA CYS A 62 -6.41 -2.02 -3.47
C CYS A 62 -5.91 -1.44 -2.14
N LEU A 63 -5.91 -0.11 -1.99
CA LEU A 63 -5.49 0.55 -0.75
C LEU A 63 -6.27 0.03 0.47
N LYS A 64 -7.59 -0.13 0.33
CA LYS A 64 -8.44 -0.70 1.40
C LYS A 64 -8.04 -2.15 1.72
N ALA A 65 -7.75 -2.96 0.72
CA ALA A 65 -7.28 -4.33 0.92
C ALA A 65 -5.93 -4.38 1.65
N TYR A 66 -4.97 -3.52 1.28
CA TYR A 66 -3.70 -3.41 1.99
C TYR A 66 -3.85 -2.93 3.43
N LYS A 67 -4.72 -1.94 3.68
CA LYS A 67 -5.04 -1.50 5.04
C LYS A 67 -5.66 -2.63 5.85
N ALA A 68 -6.65 -3.34 5.30
CA ALA A 68 -7.28 -4.47 5.97
C ALA A 68 -6.31 -5.63 6.23
N ALA A 69 -5.37 -5.90 5.31
CA ALA A 69 -4.35 -6.92 5.48
C ALA A 69 -3.33 -6.53 6.58
N ALA A 70 -2.96 -5.25 6.67
CA ALA A 70 -2.09 -4.74 7.73
C ALA A 70 -2.75 -4.87 9.11
N GLU A 71 -4.03 -4.50 9.23
CA GLU A 71 -4.82 -4.62 10.47
C GLU A 71 -5.11 -6.09 10.84
N GLY A 72 -5.38 -6.92 9.83
CA GLY A 72 -5.59 -8.36 10.00
C GLY A 72 -4.34 -9.10 10.48
N LEU A 73 -3.15 -8.69 10.03
CA LEU A 73 -1.87 -9.18 10.54
C LEU A 73 -1.65 -8.80 12.01
N LEU A 74 -2.05 -7.59 12.42
CA LEU A 74 -2.01 -7.19 13.83
C LEU A 74 -2.95 -8.02 14.70
N SER A 75 -4.12 -8.43 14.17
CA SER A 75 -5.09 -9.27 14.87
C SER A 75 -4.70 -10.76 14.95
N MET A 76 -3.81 -11.22 14.06
CA MET A 76 -3.29 -12.61 14.04
C MET A 76 -1.99 -12.79 14.82
N LEU A 77 -1.39 -11.74 15.35
CA LEU A 77 -0.29 -11.89 16.30
C LEU A 77 -0.84 -12.53 17.57
N PRO A 78 -0.40 -13.74 17.97
CA PRO A 78 -0.80 -14.31 19.24
C PRO A 78 -0.36 -13.32 20.33
N SER A 79 -1.30 -12.90 21.16
CA SER A 79 -1.01 -12.18 22.40
C SER A 79 -0.01 -13.02 23.16
N ARG A 80 1.27 -12.64 23.09
CA ARG A 80 2.36 -13.35 23.74
C ARG A 80 1.98 -13.43 25.21
N PRO A 81 1.73 -14.62 25.78
CA PRO A 81 1.44 -14.68 27.20
C PRO A 81 2.70 -14.20 27.91
N THR A 82 2.57 -13.11 28.64
CA THR A 82 3.54 -12.69 29.65
C THR A 82 3.61 -13.82 30.65
N ALA A 83 4.53 -14.77 30.45
CA ALA A 83 4.82 -15.77 31.45
C ALA A 83 5.42 -15.04 32.66
N PRO A 84 4.79 -15.09 33.85
CA PRO A 84 5.52 -14.81 35.07
C PRO A 84 6.49 -15.98 35.29
N PHE A 85 7.72 -15.68 35.70
CA PHE A 85 8.54 -16.34 36.74
C PHE A 85 9.97 -15.87 36.60
#